data_AF-A0AAJ6QA44-F1
#
_entry.id   AF-A0AAJ6QA44-F1
#
_cell.length_a   1.000
_cell.length_b   1.000
_cell.length_c   1.000
_cell.angle_alpha   90.00
_cell.angle_beta   90.00
_cell.angle_gamma   90.00
#
_symmetry.space_group_name_H-M   'P 1'
#
loop_
_entity.id
_entity.type
_entity.pdbx_description
1 polymer ?
#
loop_
_entity_poly.entity_id
_entity_poly.type
_entity_poly.pdbx_seq_one_letter_code
_entity_poly.pdbx_strand_id
1 'polypeptide(L)'
;DGIYCTICVSVAVLLFRVAKARGQFLGRVTIHSVVGDHLVQGDGKYGPGGFPDAPNDDEGGSRRSIFLPLNHTDGSNPEVEVEQPYPGIFIYRFSEGFNYPNANHYTDYLVQAIFRQTRRTNPFSYARPGDRPWNDPGSRKGKEENRSQRPILRSIILDFSSVNNVDVTSIQNLIDVRNQLDLYASPRTVQWHFAHINNRWTKRALAAAGFGYPTPTSDDGFHRWKPIFSVAEIEGRASAAAHAEMINNEHAHQNAIKRDIEEGLKHETHMTEREASGIDIEASSDNSSTPDDKLARDLKDSKAYRNRRKAAVVQGINRPFFHIDLTSALESALANSPPEEPIEEPSA
;
A
#
# COMPACT_ATOMS: atom_id res chain seq x y z
N ASP A 1 20.54 31.15 -35.18
CA ASP A 1 19.91 31.29 -33.84
C ASP A 1 18.52 30.67 -33.65
N GLY A 2 17.86 30.11 -34.68
CA GLY A 2 16.54 29.46 -34.51
C GLY A 2 16.57 28.16 -33.69
N ILE A 3 17.64 27.37 -33.78
CA ILE A 3 17.76 26.08 -33.10
C ILE A 3 17.73 26.25 -31.58
N TYR A 4 18.53 27.18 -31.04
CA TYR A 4 18.54 27.47 -29.60
C TYR A 4 17.18 27.98 -29.12
N CYS A 5 16.50 28.82 -29.90
CA CYS A 5 15.15 29.28 -29.57
C CYS A 5 14.17 28.10 -29.47
N THR A 6 14.17 27.18 -30.44
CA THR A 6 13.27 26.01 -30.42
C THR A 6 13.56 25.06 -29.26
N ILE A 7 14.83 24.85 -28.90
CA ILE A 7 15.22 24.05 -27.73
C ILE A 7 14.72 24.73 -26.44
N CYS A 8 14.98 26.03 -26.29
CA CYS A 8 14.53 26.78 -25.11
C CYS A 8 13.01 26.78 -24.96
N VAL A 9 12.25 26.98 -26.05
CA VAL A 9 10.78 26.91 -26.03
C VAL A 9 10.30 25.51 -25.66
N SER A 10 10.92 24.46 -26.21
CA SER A 10 10.55 23.07 -25.89
C SER A 10 10.79 22.75 -24.41
N VAL A 11 11.93 23.17 -23.86
CA VAL A 11 12.25 23.02 -22.43
C VAL A 11 11.29 23.82 -21.57
N ALA A 12 10.97 25.06 -21.95
CA ALA A 12 10.03 25.90 -21.21
C ALA A 12 8.63 25.28 -21.14
N VAL A 13 8.14 24.73 -22.26
CA VAL A 13 6.86 24.01 -22.30
C VAL A 13 6.89 22.76 -21.43
N LEU A 14 7.98 21.99 -21.46
CA LEU A 14 8.16 20.82 -20.60
C LEU A 14 8.12 21.19 -19.11
N LEU A 15 8.91 22.18 -18.70
CA LEU A 15 8.96 22.65 -17.31
C LEU A 15 7.60 23.19 -16.85
N PHE A 16 6.91 23.95 -17.70
CA PHE A 16 5.58 24.46 -17.38
C PHE A 16 4.57 23.34 -17.17
N ARG A 17 4.59 22.30 -18.02
CA ARG A 17 3.72 21.14 -17.87
C ARG A 17 3.99 20.41 -16.56
N VAL A 18 5.26 20.15 -16.24
CA VAL A 18 5.67 19.47 -15.00
C VAL A 18 5.23 20.28 -13.78
N ALA A 19 5.46 21.60 -13.78
CA ALA A 19 5.09 22.49 -12.66
C ALA A 19 3.57 22.61 -12.46
N LYS A 20 2.78 22.51 -13.53
CA LYS A 20 1.31 22.64 -13.50
C LYS A 20 0.57 21.31 -13.39
N ALA A 21 1.30 20.21 -13.17
CA ALA A 21 0.71 18.89 -12.99
C ALA A 21 -0.30 18.89 -11.82
N ARG A 22 -1.44 18.20 -12.00
CA ARG A 22 -2.57 18.21 -11.05
C ARG A 22 -2.86 16.82 -10.54
N GLY A 23 -2.79 16.64 -9.24
CA GLY A 23 -3.16 15.39 -8.62
C GLY A 23 -4.68 15.25 -8.54
N GLN A 24 -5.13 14.05 -8.21
CA GLN A 24 -6.54 13.69 -8.21
C GLN A 24 -6.87 12.93 -6.94
N PHE A 25 -8.02 13.24 -6.34
CA PHE A 25 -8.58 12.41 -5.30
C PHE A 25 -9.24 11.18 -5.91
N LEU A 26 -9.00 10.04 -5.30
CA LEU A 26 -9.62 8.78 -5.70
C LEU A 26 -10.74 8.42 -4.72
N GLY A 27 -11.81 7.86 -5.25
CA GLY A 27 -12.84 7.20 -4.45
C GLY A 27 -12.98 5.73 -4.83
N ARG A 28 -13.70 4.99 -4.00
CA ARG A 28 -13.85 3.54 -4.09
C ARG A 28 -15.07 3.20 -4.96
N VAL A 29 -14.88 2.25 -5.87
CA VAL A 29 -15.94 1.63 -6.65
C VAL A 29 -15.86 0.13 -6.47
N THR A 30 -17.00 -0.51 -6.22
CA THR A 30 -17.08 -1.97 -6.17
C THR A 30 -17.40 -2.48 -7.56
N ILE A 31 -16.49 -3.26 -8.15
CA ILE A 31 -16.74 -3.90 -9.44
C ILE A 31 -16.99 -5.39 -9.25
N HIS A 32 -17.82 -5.93 -10.14
CA HIS A 32 -18.12 -7.34 -10.26
C HIS A 32 -17.45 -7.85 -11.54
N SER A 33 -16.54 -8.82 -11.43
CA SER A 33 -15.91 -9.40 -12.61
C SER A 33 -16.87 -10.40 -13.25
N VAL A 34 -17.32 -10.11 -14.47
CA VAL A 34 -18.10 -11.04 -15.30
C VAL A 34 -17.12 -11.68 -16.30
N VAL A 35 -16.93 -12.99 -16.22
CA VAL A 35 -16.07 -13.73 -17.17
C VAL A 35 -17.00 -14.44 -18.16
N GLY A 36 -17.13 -13.88 -19.37
CA GLY A 36 -18.00 -14.41 -20.44
C GLY A 36 -19.48 -13.99 -20.32
N ASP A 37 -20.28 -14.33 -21.33
CA ASP A 37 -21.73 -14.06 -21.46
C ASP A 37 -22.60 -14.86 -20.46
N HIS A 38 -22.02 -15.26 -19.34
CA HIS A 38 -22.75 -15.73 -18.18
C HIS A 38 -22.39 -14.80 -17.03
N LEU A 39 -23.37 -14.00 -16.63
CA LEU A 39 -23.51 -13.68 -15.22
C LEU A 39 -23.35 -15.02 -14.50
N VAL A 40 -22.37 -15.15 -13.62
CA VAL A 40 -22.25 -16.32 -12.73
C VAL A 40 -23.41 -16.22 -11.74
N GLN A 41 -24.60 -16.40 -12.27
CA GLN A 41 -25.82 -16.67 -11.58
C GLN A 41 -25.95 -18.18 -11.72
N GLY A 42 -25.79 -18.87 -10.59
CA GLY A 42 -25.95 -20.30 -10.53
C GLY A 42 -27.30 -20.67 -11.12
N ASP A 43 -27.26 -21.45 -12.20
CA ASP A 43 -28.09 -22.63 -12.43
C ASP A 43 -27.86 -23.14 -13.87
N GLY A 44 -27.46 -24.42 -14.01
CA GLY A 44 -27.70 -25.14 -15.27
C GLY A 44 -26.49 -25.69 -16.06
N LYS A 45 -25.95 -26.82 -15.58
CA LYS A 45 -25.83 -28.08 -16.36
C LYS A 45 -24.87 -28.22 -17.56
N TYR A 46 -23.93 -27.31 -17.86
CA TYR A 46 -22.87 -27.63 -18.84
C TYR A 46 -21.51 -27.00 -18.48
N GLY A 47 -20.56 -27.82 -18.04
CA GLY A 47 -19.15 -27.44 -17.90
C GLY A 47 -18.24 -28.58 -18.37
N PRO A 48 -17.15 -28.33 -19.13
CA PRO A 48 -16.17 -29.35 -19.46
C PRO A 48 -15.05 -29.38 -18.40
N GLY A 49 -14.75 -30.59 -17.91
CA GLY A 49 -13.44 -31.01 -17.40
C GLY A 49 -12.98 -30.44 -16.06
N GLY A 50 -13.04 -31.27 -15.01
CA GLY A 50 -12.71 -30.89 -13.63
C GLY A 50 -11.21 -30.89 -13.29
N PHE A 51 -10.87 -30.02 -12.33
CA PHE A 51 -9.73 -30.15 -11.43
C PHE A 51 -10.31 -30.47 -10.03
N PRO A 52 -9.89 -31.55 -9.35
CA PRO A 52 -10.38 -31.86 -8.02
C PRO A 52 -9.57 -31.12 -6.95
N ASP A 53 -10.29 -30.69 -5.90
CA ASP A 53 -9.81 -30.20 -4.60
C ASP A 53 -9.12 -28.82 -4.54
N ALA A 54 -9.94 -27.77 -4.68
CA ALA A 54 -9.76 -26.54 -3.90
C ALA A 54 -10.84 -26.49 -2.81
N PRO A 55 -10.54 -26.09 -1.57
CA PRO A 55 -11.56 -25.96 -0.54
C PRO A 55 -12.58 -24.91 -0.98
N ASN A 56 -13.85 -25.30 -0.99
CA ASN A 56 -14.98 -24.42 -1.17
C ASN A 56 -15.10 -23.52 0.06
N ASP A 57 -14.45 -22.36 0.03
CA ASP A 57 -14.82 -21.20 0.85
C ASP A 57 -15.32 -20.09 -0.09
N ASP A 58 -16.61 -19.77 0.08
CA ASP A 58 -17.31 -18.51 -0.20
C ASP A 58 -17.78 -18.17 -1.63
N GLU A 59 -18.99 -18.68 -1.93
CA GLU A 59 -20.24 -17.94 -2.24
C GLU A 59 -20.19 -16.40 -2.49
N GLY A 60 -19.34 -15.92 -3.42
CA GLY A 60 -19.35 -14.53 -3.86
C GLY A 60 -18.70 -14.33 -5.23
N GLY A 61 -19.50 -14.11 -6.28
CA GLY A 61 -18.97 -13.70 -7.59
C GLY A 61 -18.02 -12.51 -7.42
N SER A 62 -16.77 -12.67 -7.87
CA SER A 62 -15.60 -11.82 -7.56
C SER A 62 -15.92 -10.32 -7.49
N ARG A 63 -16.25 -9.84 -6.27
CA ARG A 63 -16.36 -8.42 -5.94
C ARG A 63 -14.99 -7.92 -5.58
N ARG A 64 -14.48 -6.94 -6.33
CA ARG A 64 -13.21 -6.28 -6.02
C ARG A 64 -13.42 -4.77 -5.95
N SER A 65 -12.75 -4.15 -4.98
CA SER A 65 -12.71 -2.70 -4.89
C SER A 65 -11.65 -2.16 -5.85
N ILE A 66 -12.01 -1.13 -6.61
CA ILE A 66 -11.08 -0.34 -7.41
C ILE A 66 -11.17 1.13 -7.00
N PHE A 67 -10.14 1.90 -7.32
CA PHE A 67 -10.07 3.31 -6.98
C PHE A 67 -10.00 4.17 -8.24
N LEU A 68 -11.02 4.99 -8.45
CA LEU A 68 -11.19 5.86 -9.61
C LEU A 68 -11.15 7.35 -9.21
N PRO A 69 -10.70 8.25 -10.09
CA PRO A 69 -10.73 9.68 -9.81
C PRO A 69 -12.16 10.19 -9.61
N LEU A 70 -12.38 11.02 -8.59
CA LEU A 70 -13.70 11.60 -8.29
C LEU A 70 -14.30 12.42 -9.45
N ASN A 71 -13.46 12.94 -10.35
CA ASN A 71 -13.88 13.77 -11.47
C ASN A 71 -13.94 13.00 -12.82
N HIS A 72 -13.76 11.67 -12.81
CA HIS A 72 -13.75 10.83 -14.03
C HIS A 72 -12.80 11.29 -15.15
N THR A 73 -11.71 11.97 -14.79
CA THR A 73 -10.73 12.51 -15.74
C THR A 73 -9.89 11.44 -16.44
N ASP A 74 -10.04 10.18 -16.03
CA ASP A 74 -9.36 9.00 -16.59
C ASP A 74 -10.13 8.35 -17.75
N GLY A 75 -11.29 8.89 -18.13
CA GLY A 75 -12.15 8.32 -19.17
C GLY A 75 -13.00 7.15 -18.68
N SER A 76 -13.14 6.96 -17.37
CA SER A 76 -14.12 6.04 -16.78
C SER A 76 -15.56 6.49 -17.06
N ASN A 77 -16.52 5.56 -17.00
CA ASN A 77 -17.93 5.87 -17.23
C ASN A 77 -18.44 6.88 -16.18
N PRO A 78 -18.92 8.08 -16.58
CA PRO A 78 -19.39 9.10 -15.65
C PRO A 78 -20.69 8.73 -14.91
N GLU A 79 -21.39 7.68 -15.34
CA GLU A 79 -22.58 7.17 -14.62
C GLU A 79 -22.20 6.35 -13.38
N VAL A 80 -20.95 5.95 -13.24
CA VAL A 80 -20.48 5.20 -12.07
C VAL A 80 -20.24 6.17 -10.93
N GLU A 81 -21.05 6.09 -9.87
CA GLU A 81 -20.85 6.92 -8.69
C GLU A 81 -19.58 6.51 -7.94
N VAL A 82 -18.64 7.46 -7.84
CA VAL A 82 -17.38 7.26 -7.12
C VAL A 82 -17.52 7.85 -5.72
N GLU A 83 -17.61 6.98 -4.72
CA GLU A 83 -17.77 7.39 -3.32
C GLU A 83 -16.43 7.57 -2.61
N GLN A 84 -16.38 8.44 -1.60
CA GLN A 84 -15.22 8.48 -0.71
C GLN A 84 -15.10 7.17 0.06
N PRO A 85 -13.89 6.62 0.22
CA PRO A 85 -13.71 5.29 0.81
C PRO A 85 -14.20 5.22 2.26
N TYR A 86 -13.97 6.29 3.03
CA TYR A 86 -14.44 6.43 4.40
C TYR A 86 -14.39 7.91 4.86
N PRO A 87 -15.32 8.40 5.69
CA PRO A 87 -15.29 9.77 6.20
C PRO A 87 -13.98 10.14 6.91
N GLY A 88 -13.28 11.14 6.38
CA GLY A 88 -12.00 11.59 6.94
C GLY A 88 -10.77 10.79 6.48
N ILE A 89 -10.94 9.83 5.57
CA ILE A 89 -9.84 9.13 4.89
C ILE A 89 -9.79 9.57 3.43
N PHE A 90 -8.66 10.14 3.01
CA PHE A 90 -8.48 10.65 1.66
C PHE A 90 -7.45 9.82 0.90
N ILE A 91 -7.78 9.42 -0.32
CA ILE A 91 -6.83 8.80 -1.25
C ILE A 91 -6.46 9.83 -2.31
N TYR A 92 -5.17 10.11 -2.47
CA TYR A 92 -4.67 11.11 -3.41
C TYR A 92 -3.62 10.52 -4.34
N ARG A 93 -3.82 10.68 -5.64
CA ARG A 93 -2.91 10.22 -6.70
C ARG A 93 -2.20 11.38 -7.36
N PHE A 94 -0.88 11.27 -7.46
CA PHE A 94 -0.07 12.19 -8.27
C PHE A 94 -0.25 11.89 -9.76
N SER A 95 -0.28 12.93 -10.60
CA SER A 95 -0.40 12.74 -12.07
C SER A 95 0.94 12.48 -12.75
N GLU A 96 2.02 13.03 -12.20
CA GLU A 96 3.41 12.95 -12.69
C GLU A 96 4.35 12.88 -11.46
N GLY A 97 5.67 12.86 -11.68
CA GLY A 97 6.66 12.82 -10.60
C GLY A 97 6.50 13.94 -9.56
N PHE A 98 6.92 13.68 -8.33
CA PHE A 98 6.77 14.59 -7.19
C PHE A 98 8.13 15.21 -6.83
N ASN A 99 8.36 16.43 -7.33
CA ASN A 99 9.65 17.12 -7.29
C ASN A 99 9.44 18.60 -6.94
N TYR A 100 10.52 19.34 -6.69
CA TYR A 100 10.49 20.77 -6.37
C TYR A 100 9.54 21.63 -7.22
N PRO A 101 9.53 21.54 -8.58
CA PRO A 101 8.70 22.43 -9.39
C PRO A 101 7.20 22.29 -9.18
N ASN A 102 6.72 21.13 -8.72
CA ASN A 102 5.30 20.83 -8.58
C ASN A 102 4.87 20.43 -7.18
N ALA A 103 5.80 20.28 -6.23
CA ALA A 103 5.52 19.84 -4.88
C ALA A 103 4.44 20.69 -4.20
N ASN A 104 4.64 22.02 -4.14
CA ASN A 104 3.67 22.96 -3.58
C ASN A 104 2.33 22.89 -4.31
N HIS A 105 2.34 22.82 -5.64
CA HIS A 105 1.10 22.79 -6.41
C HIS A 105 0.25 21.55 -6.07
N TYR A 106 0.88 20.38 -5.88
CA TYR A 106 0.19 19.17 -5.44
C TYR A 106 -0.29 19.25 -4.00
N THR A 107 0.55 19.70 -3.07
CA THR A 107 0.22 19.68 -1.64
C THR A 107 -0.73 20.79 -1.23
N ASP A 108 -0.66 21.96 -1.84
CA ASP A 108 -1.62 23.04 -1.63
C ASP A 108 -3.04 22.59 -2.03
N TYR A 109 -3.16 21.92 -3.18
CA TYR A 109 -4.43 21.36 -3.63
C TYR A 109 -4.95 20.27 -2.66
N LEU A 110 -4.07 19.37 -2.22
CA LEU A 110 -4.39 18.33 -1.23
C LEU A 110 -4.94 18.94 0.06
N VAL A 111 -4.20 19.89 0.66
CA VAL A 111 -4.56 20.56 1.92
C VAL A 111 -5.85 21.35 1.76
N GLN A 112 -5.99 22.10 0.67
CA GLN A 112 -7.20 22.89 0.41
C GLN A 112 -8.45 22.00 0.32
N ALA A 113 -8.35 20.87 -0.37
CA ALA A 113 -9.46 19.94 -0.50
C ALA A 113 -9.80 19.26 0.83
N ILE A 114 -8.78 18.85 1.61
CA ILE A 114 -8.96 18.29 2.96
C ILE A 114 -9.66 19.30 3.87
N PHE A 115 -9.18 20.53 3.94
CA PHE A 115 -9.81 21.59 4.74
C PHE A 115 -11.22 21.92 4.26
N ARG A 116 -11.51 21.80 2.97
CA ARG A 116 -12.87 21.99 2.46
C ARG A 116 -13.82 20.86 2.87
N GLN A 117 -13.34 19.64 3.06
CA GLN A 117 -14.18 18.47 3.28
C GLN A 117 -14.22 18.01 4.74
N THR A 118 -13.34 18.53 5.59
CA THR A 118 -13.24 18.17 7.01
C THR A 118 -13.51 19.35 7.94
N ARG A 119 -13.63 19.05 9.24
CA ARG A 119 -13.56 20.01 10.34
C ARG A 119 -12.31 19.78 11.20
N ARG A 120 -11.89 20.81 11.94
CA ARG A 120 -10.87 20.68 12.99
C ARG A 120 -11.40 19.74 14.09
N THR A 121 -10.51 18.91 14.65
CA THR A 121 -10.86 18.04 15.79
C THR A 121 -11.19 18.87 17.02
N ASN A 122 -10.34 19.85 17.35
CA ASN A 122 -10.62 20.85 18.38
C ASN A 122 -10.87 22.22 17.72
N PRO A 123 -12.14 22.70 17.67
CA PRO A 123 -12.47 24.05 17.17
C PRO A 123 -11.85 25.18 18.00
N PHE A 124 -11.60 24.94 19.29
CA PHE A 124 -11.04 25.89 20.25
C PHE A 124 -9.62 25.48 20.62
N SER A 125 -8.76 25.32 19.62
CA SER A 125 -7.35 24.96 19.82
C SER A 125 -6.56 25.97 20.66
N TYR A 126 -7.07 27.20 20.80
CA TYR A 126 -6.46 28.26 21.59
C TYR A 126 -7.48 28.87 22.56
N ALA A 127 -7.12 28.93 23.84
CA ALA A 127 -7.97 29.50 24.88
C ALA A 127 -8.21 31.00 24.67
N ARG A 128 -7.20 31.72 24.16
CA ARG A 128 -7.29 33.16 23.84
C ARG A 128 -6.98 33.41 22.37
N PRO A 129 -7.64 34.38 21.72
CA PRO A 129 -7.31 34.77 20.35
C PRO A 129 -5.84 35.21 20.17
N GLY A 130 -5.18 35.72 21.21
CA GLY A 130 -3.78 36.14 21.19
C GLY A 130 -2.75 35.00 21.29
N ASP A 131 -3.16 33.81 21.70
CA ASP A 131 -2.29 32.63 21.74
C ASP A 131 -2.14 31.98 20.35
N ARG A 132 -2.93 32.47 19.38
CA ARG A 132 -2.88 32.01 17.99
C ARG A 132 -1.58 32.48 17.35
N PRO A 133 -0.81 31.56 16.72
CA PRO A 133 0.29 31.93 15.87
C PRO A 133 -0.14 32.92 14.77
N TRP A 134 0.74 33.86 14.42
CA TRP A 134 0.46 34.87 13.38
C TRP A 134 0.08 34.27 12.01
N ASN A 135 0.45 33.01 11.76
CA ASN A 135 0.16 32.27 10.53
C ASN A 135 -1.11 31.39 10.59
N ASP A 136 -1.86 31.37 11.71
CA ASP A 136 -3.17 30.71 11.78
C ASP A 136 -4.28 31.75 11.58
N PRO A 137 -4.78 31.96 10.34
CA PRO A 137 -5.93 32.80 10.10
C PRO A 137 -7.15 32.10 10.69
N GLY A 138 -7.41 32.34 11.97
CA GLY A 138 -8.61 31.83 12.64
C GLY A 138 -9.89 32.29 11.95
N SER A 139 -11.03 31.78 12.40
CA SER A 139 -12.33 32.19 11.87
C SER A 139 -12.44 33.72 11.82
N ARG A 140 -12.79 34.25 10.64
CA ARG A 140 -13.05 35.69 10.48
C ARG A 140 -14.20 36.07 11.40
N LYS A 141 -14.07 37.19 12.13
CA LYS A 141 -15.14 37.71 13.00
C LYS A 141 -16.49 37.71 12.25
N GLY A 142 -17.48 37.01 12.80
CA GLY A 142 -18.84 36.93 12.24
C GLY A 142 -19.10 35.80 11.24
N LYS A 143 -18.12 34.96 10.90
CA LYS A 143 -18.32 33.72 10.14
C LYS A 143 -17.84 32.52 10.96
N GLU A 144 -18.63 32.15 11.96
CA GLU A 144 -18.58 30.78 12.45
C GLU A 144 -19.17 29.90 11.36
N GLU A 145 -18.30 29.39 10.49
CA GLU A 145 -18.69 28.30 9.61
C GLU A 145 -18.97 27.10 10.51
N ASN A 146 -20.24 26.83 10.79
CA ASN A 146 -20.73 25.61 11.43
C ASN A 146 -20.40 24.41 10.54
N ARG A 147 -19.13 23.99 10.56
CA ARG A 147 -18.61 22.78 9.91
C ARG A 147 -18.83 21.55 10.77
N SER A 148 -19.69 21.62 11.78
CA SER A 148 -19.93 20.55 12.75
C SER A 148 -20.35 19.24 12.08
N GLN A 149 -21.04 19.31 10.94
CA GLN A 149 -21.46 18.15 10.14
C GLN A 149 -20.35 17.48 9.32
N ARG A 150 -19.18 18.12 9.18
CA ARG A 150 -18.06 17.53 8.41
C ARG A 150 -17.29 16.53 9.27
N PRO A 151 -16.74 15.46 8.67
CA PRO A 151 -15.90 14.53 9.40
C PRO A 151 -14.59 15.19 9.83
N ILE A 152 -13.97 14.63 10.88
CA ILE A 152 -12.58 14.94 11.24
C ILE A 152 -11.60 14.26 10.28
N LEU A 153 -10.42 14.84 10.11
CA LEU A 153 -9.35 14.20 9.34
C LEU A 153 -8.73 13.04 10.13
N ARG A 154 -8.62 11.86 9.52
CA ARG A 154 -8.08 10.64 10.15
C ARG A 154 -6.81 10.15 9.46
N SER A 155 -6.88 9.96 8.14
CA SER A 155 -5.78 9.34 7.38
C SER A 155 -5.71 9.88 5.96
N ILE A 156 -4.50 9.87 5.42
CA ILE A 156 -4.19 10.24 4.05
C ILE A 156 -3.39 9.10 3.43
N ILE A 157 -3.89 8.59 2.32
CA ILE A 157 -3.26 7.56 1.52
C ILE A 157 -2.76 8.22 0.24
N LEU A 158 -1.44 8.24 0.04
CA LEU A 158 -0.82 8.78 -1.16
C LEU A 158 -0.46 7.64 -2.12
N ASP A 159 -1.00 7.71 -3.34
CA ASP A 159 -0.68 6.81 -4.43
C ASP A 159 0.55 7.31 -5.20
N PHE A 160 1.68 6.65 -5.00
CA PHE A 160 2.98 6.96 -5.62
C PHE A 160 3.22 6.20 -6.93
N SER A 161 2.19 5.58 -7.53
CA SER A 161 2.32 4.80 -8.77
C SER A 161 2.95 5.58 -9.94
N SER A 162 2.70 6.88 -10.04
CA SER A 162 3.29 7.78 -11.05
C SER A 162 4.61 8.44 -10.62
N VAL A 163 4.99 8.32 -9.35
CA VAL A 163 6.17 8.97 -8.77
C VAL A 163 7.38 8.05 -8.90
N ASN A 164 8.25 8.35 -9.87
CA ASN A 164 9.49 7.59 -10.05
C ASN A 164 10.55 8.01 -9.03
N ASN A 165 10.84 9.31 -8.94
CA ASN A 165 11.83 9.89 -8.05
C ASN A 165 11.23 11.05 -7.25
N VAL A 166 11.90 11.36 -6.15
CA VAL A 166 11.62 12.48 -5.26
C VAL A 166 12.93 13.21 -4.97
N ASP A 167 12.84 14.50 -4.69
CA ASP A 167 13.95 15.32 -4.25
C ASP A 167 13.80 15.74 -2.78
N VAL A 168 14.85 16.34 -2.21
CA VAL A 168 14.87 16.75 -0.80
C VAL A 168 13.77 17.77 -0.52
N THR A 169 13.53 18.70 -1.45
CA THR A 169 12.54 19.77 -1.25
C THR A 169 11.10 19.26 -1.26
N SER A 170 10.75 18.31 -2.14
CA SER A 170 9.42 17.70 -2.15
C SER A 170 9.17 16.87 -0.88
N ILE A 171 10.18 16.16 -0.37
CA ILE A 171 10.08 15.43 0.89
C ILE A 171 9.91 16.40 2.07
N GLN A 172 10.66 17.50 2.12
CA GLN A 172 10.48 18.52 3.15
C GLN A 172 9.08 19.14 3.09
N ASN A 173 8.57 19.41 1.89
CA ASN A 173 7.21 19.91 1.70
C ASN A 173 6.15 18.93 2.26
N LEU A 174 6.33 17.61 2.11
CA LEU A 174 5.46 16.62 2.77
C LEU A 174 5.57 16.66 4.30
N ILE A 175 6.77 16.86 4.86
CA ILE A 175 6.96 16.99 6.32
C ILE A 175 6.20 18.23 6.83
N ASP A 176 6.29 19.34 6.11
CA ASP A 176 5.63 20.59 6.49
C ASP A 176 4.10 20.43 6.47
N VAL A 177 3.58 19.76 5.43
CA VAL A 177 2.14 19.45 5.31
C VAL A 177 1.69 18.47 6.40
N ARG A 178 2.50 17.45 6.73
CA ARG A 178 2.23 16.57 7.88
C ARG A 178 2.05 17.37 9.16
N ASN A 179 3.00 18.23 9.48
CA ASN A 179 2.93 19.06 10.69
C ASN A 179 1.71 20.00 10.68
N GLN A 180 1.37 20.57 9.52
CA GLN A 180 0.19 21.41 9.37
C GLN A 180 -1.11 20.63 9.62
N LEU A 181 -1.23 19.42 9.06
CA LEU A 181 -2.42 18.60 9.20
C LEU A 181 -2.52 17.94 10.59
N ASP A 182 -1.39 17.60 11.21
CA ASP A 182 -1.36 17.14 12.60
C ASP A 182 -1.82 18.24 13.57
N LEU A 183 -1.41 19.49 13.36
CA LEU A 183 -1.93 20.62 14.13
C LEU A 183 -3.44 20.81 13.93
N TYR A 184 -3.93 20.63 12.71
CA TYR A 184 -5.36 20.70 12.37
C TYR A 184 -6.18 19.58 13.00
N ALA A 185 -5.62 18.38 13.12
CA ALA A 185 -6.25 17.18 13.68
C ALA A 185 -6.03 17.00 15.20
N SER A 186 -5.20 17.84 15.82
CA SER A 186 -4.87 17.82 17.25
C SER A 186 -6.11 17.72 18.14
N PRO A 187 -6.12 16.86 19.18
CA PRO A 187 -4.97 16.13 19.75
C PRO A 187 -4.57 14.85 19.02
N ARG A 188 -5.32 14.46 17.98
CA ARG A 188 -5.00 13.25 17.19
C ARG A 188 -3.97 13.57 16.12
N THR A 189 -3.17 12.57 15.77
CA THR A 189 -2.23 12.63 14.65
C THR A 189 -2.87 12.03 13.40
N VAL A 190 -2.55 12.57 12.24
CA VAL A 190 -3.04 12.06 10.96
C VAL A 190 -2.16 10.90 10.54
N GLN A 191 -2.79 9.80 10.08
CA GLN A 191 -2.04 8.65 9.58
C GLN A 191 -1.61 8.89 8.13
N TRP A 192 -0.33 8.66 7.82
CA TRP A 192 0.24 8.87 6.49
C TRP A 192 0.62 7.52 5.86
N HIS A 193 -0.21 7.07 4.93
CA HIS A 193 -0.06 5.82 4.20
C HIS A 193 0.45 6.10 2.78
N PHE A 194 1.31 5.22 2.29
CA PHE A 194 1.86 5.31 0.94
C PHE A 194 1.65 3.99 0.22
N ALA A 195 1.06 4.04 -0.97
CA ALA A 195 0.88 2.88 -1.85
C ALA A 195 1.76 3.00 -3.09
N HIS A 196 2.07 1.87 -3.72
CA HIS A 196 2.81 1.80 -4.99
C HIS A 196 4.17 2.52 -5.01
N ILE A 197 4.91 2.51 -3.90
CA ILE A 197 6.29 3.02 -3.91
C ILE A 197 7.21 2.00 -4.59
N ASN A 198 7.48 2.22 -5.87
CA ASN A 198 8.31 1.31 -6.67
C ASN A 198 9.82 1.57 -6.50
N ASN A 199 10.23 2.83 -6.33
CA ASN A 199 11.63 3.21 -6.22
C ASN A 199 12.17 3.08 -4.78
N ARG A 200 13.24 2.30 -4.62
CA ARG A 200 13.92 2.08 -3.33
C ARG A 200 14.49 3.37 -2.74
N TRP A 201 15.00 4.29 -3.56
CA TRP A 201 15.51 5.59 -3.08
C TRP A 201 14.40 6.49 -2.57
N THR A 202 13.26 6.55 -3.28
CA THR A 202 12.06 7.25 -2.81
C THR A 202 11.57 6.69 -1.47
N LYS A 203 11.52 5.36 -1.35
CA LYS A 203 11.16 4.68 -0.11
C LYS A 203 12.11 5.03 1.04
N ARG A 204 13.42 5.07 0.77
CA ARG A 204 14.44 5.45 1.76
C ARG A 204 14.33 6.92 2.16
N ALA A 205 14.08 7.83 1.21
CA ALA A 205 13.91 9.25 1.47
C ALA A 205 12.69 9.51 2.36
N LEU A 206 11.54 8.89 2.05
CA LEU A 206 10.33 8.95 2.87
C LEU A 206 10.58 8.35 4.27
N ALA A 207 11.24 7.20 4.35
CA ALA A 207 11.56 6.57 5.63
C ALA A 207 12.51 7.44 6.49
N ALA A 208 13.48 8.11 5.89
CA ALA A 208 14.40 9.03 6.57
C ALA A 208 13.67 10.27 7.10
N ALA A 209 12.62 10.72 6.41
CA ALA A 209 11.71 11.79 6.84
C ALA A 209 10.72 11.37 7.95
N GLY A 210 10.82 10.13 8.43
CA GLY A 210 9.97 9.59 9.49
C GLY A 210 8.61 9.09 9.01
N PHE A 211 8.39 8.94 7.70
CA PHE A 211 7.20 8.27 7.18
C PHE A 211 7.34 6.75 7.26
N GLY A 212 6.21 6.04 7.22
CA GLY A 212 6.16 4.58 7.21
C GLY A 212 5.95 3.94 8.60
N TYR A 213 5.82 4.74 9.65
CA TYR A 213 5.50 4.29 11.01
C TYR A 213 4.34 5.10 11.61
N PRO A 214 3.61 4.53 12.58
CA PRO A 214 2.70 5.30 13.44
C PRO A 214 3.44 6.43 14.16
N THR A 215 2.90 7.64 14.13
CA THR A 215 3.41 8.75 14.93
C THR A 215 3.11 8.46 16.41
N PRO A 216 4.12 8.36 17.29
CA PRO A 216 3.89 8.06 18.70
C PRO A 216 3.11 9.21 19.35
N THR A 217 1.89 8.94 19.82
CA THR A 217 1.11 9.88 20.64
C THR A 217 1.64 9.87 22.06
N SER A 218 2.00 11.03 22.60
CA SER A 218 2.68 11.18 23.90
C SER A 218 1.79 10.96 25.12
N ASP A 219 0.46 11.02 24.97
CA ASP A 219 -0.48 11.14 26.09
C ASP A 219 -1.40 9.93 26.29
N ASP A 220 -1.48 9.01 25.33
CA ASP A 220 -2.36 7.85 25.42
C ASP A 220 -1.52 6.58 25.34
N GLY A 221 -1.56 5.77 26.41
CA GLY A 221 -0.71 4.60 26.60
C GLY A 221 -0.62 3.70 25.36
N PHE A 222 0.47 2.93 25.23
CA PHE A 222 0.82 2.11 24.05
C PHE A 222 -0.38 1.50 23.32
N HIS A 223 -0.98 2.24 22.38
CA HIS A 223 -2.01 1.70 21.51
C HIS A 223 -1.30 0.72 20.58
N ARG A 224 -1.61 -0.57 20.75
CA ARG A 224 -1.05 -1.63 19.92
C ARG A 224 -1.61 -1.49 18.51
N TRP A 225 -0.90 -0.70 17.70
CA TRP A 225 -1.13 -0.58 16.27
C TRP A 225 -1.23 -1.97 15.63
N LYS A 226 -2.18 -2.15 14.71
CA LYS A 226 -2.45 -3.41 14.01
C LYS A 226 -1.73 -3.43 12.67
N PRO A 227 -0.67 -4.24 12.52
CA PRO A 227 -0.04 -4.45 11.23
C PRO A 227 -0.92 -5.27 10.31
N ILE A 228 -1.09 -4.79 9.07
CA ILE A 228 -1.64 -5.58 7.97
C ILE A 228 -0.49 -5.78 6.99
N PHE A 229 -0.17 -7.03 6.70
CA PHE A 229 0.91 -7.40 5.78
C PHE A 229 0.33 -8.23 4.63
N SER A 230 0.69 -7.86 3.40
CA SER A 230 0.38 -8.66 2.22
C SER A 230 1.40 -9.78 2.09
N VAL A 231 0.92 -11.02 2.11
CA VAL A 231 1.76 -12.23 2.00
C VAL A 231 1.46 -12.89 0.65
N ALA A 232 2.51 -13.22 -0.09
CA ALA A 232 2.42 -14.01 -1.30
C ALA A 232 2.93 -15.43 -1.04
N GLU A 233 2.29 -16.38 -1.70
CA GLU A 233 2.75 -17.75 -1.75
C GLU A 233 3.99 -17.84 -2.66
N ILE A 234 5.08 -18.40 -2.15
CA ILE A 234 6.29 -18.63 -2.95
C ILE A 234 6.15 -19.98 -3.64
N GLU A 235 5.65 -19.98 -4.87
CA GLU A 235 5.72 -21.12 -5.77
C GLU A 235 7.05 -21.08 -6.56
N GLY A 236 7.83 -22.17 -6.54
CA GLY A 236 9.15 -22.25 -7.17
C GLY A 236 10.11 -23.25 -6.53
N ARG A 237 11.41 -23.18 -6.85
CA ARG A 237 12.49 -24.10 -6.38
C ARG A 237 12.62 -24.25 -4.85
N ALA A 238 12.07 -23.30 -4.10
CA ALA A 238 12.04 -23.30 -2.63
C ALA A 238 10.63 -23.59 -2.04
N SER A 239 9.66 -23.96 -2.88
CA SER A 239 8.31 -24.37 -2.47
C SER A 239 8.32 -25.77 -1.89
N ALA A 240 7.40 -26.05 -0.97
CA ALA A 240 7.18 -27.37 -0.43
C ALA A 240 6.82 -28.41 -1.51
N ALA A 241 6.21 -27.96 -2.63
CA ALA A 241 5.92 -28.80 -3.79
C ALA A 241 7.19 -29.22 -4.53
N ALA A 242 8.10 -28.27 -4.82
CA ALA A 242 9.38 -28.56 -5.46
C ALA A 242 10.28 -29.44 -4.58
N HIS A 243 10.28 -29.23 -3.26
CA HIS A 243 10.99 -30.09 -2.30
C HIS A 243 10.37 -31.49 -2.21
N ALA A 244 9.04 -31.60 -2.27
CA ALA A 244 8.36 -32.90 -2.31
C ALA A 244 8.64 -33.66 -3.62
N GLU A 245 8.68 -32.96 -4.75
CA GLU A 245 9.04 -33.54 -6.04
C GLU A 245 10.50 -34.02 -6.06
N MET A 246 11.43 -33.22 -5.52
CA MET A 246 12.85 -33.61 -5.38
C MET A 246 13.00 -34.87 -4.52
N ILE A 247 12.36 -34.92 -3.35
CA ILE A 247 12.37 -36.12 -2.48
C ILE A 247 11.74 -37.32 -3.18
N ASN A 248 10.62 -37.13 -3.89
CA ASN A 248 9.95 -38.21 -4.60
C ASN A 248 10.82 -38.75 -5.75
N ASN A 249 11.51 -37.86 -6.47
CA ASN A 249 12.46 -38.23 -7.52
C ASN A 249 13.69 -38.95 -6.94
N GLU A 250 14.19 -38.52 -5.78
CA GLU A 250 15.30 -39.19 -5.10
C GLU A 250 14.90 -40.60 -4.59
N HIS A 251 13.71 -40.75 -4.00
CA HIS A 251 13.18 -42.06 -3.62
C HIS A 251 12.91 -42.96 -4.83
N ALA A 252 12.39 -42.40 -5.93
CA ALA A 252 12.20 -43.14 -7.18
C ALA A 252 13.55 -43.61 -7.76
N HIS A 253 14.57 -42.75 -7.72
CA HIS A 253 15.92 -43.07 -8.19
C HIS A 253 16.59 -44.14 -7.30
N GLN A 254 16.48 -44.04 -5.97
CA GLN A 254 16.98 -45.08 -5.06
C GLN A 254 16.25 -46.41 -5.24
N ASN A 255 14.94 -46.39 -5.51
CA ASN A 255 14.17 -47.60 -5.79
C ASN A 255 14.52 -48.22 -7.14
N ALA A 256 14.87 -47.41 -8.15
CA ALA A 256 15.40 -47.90 -9.43
C ALA A 256 16.78 -48.55 -9.23
N ILE A 257 17.70 -47.88 -8.54
CA ILE A 257 19.05 -48.41 -8.23
C ILE A 257 18.97 -49.73 -7.44
N LYS A 258 18.03 -49.86 -6.49
CA LYS A 258 17.85 -51.11 -5.74
C LYS A 258 17.29 -52.28 -6.57
N ARG A 259 16.60 -52.01 -7.68
CA ARG A 259 16.06 -53.05 -8.56
C ARG A 259 17.10 -53.61 -9.54
N ASP A 260 18.14 -52.84 -9.87
CA ASP A 260 19.20 -53.25 -10.81
C ASP A 260 20.35 -54.04 -10.15
N ILE A 261 20.28 -54.37 -8.86
CA ILE A 261 21.34 -55.10 -8.15
C ILE A 261 21.36 -56.61 -8.49
N GLU A 262 20.33 -57.15 -9.14
CA GLU A 262 20.27 -58.57 -9.57
C GLU A 262 20.56 -58.81 -11.07
N GLU A 263 21.05 -57.82 -11.82
CA GLU A 263 21.56 -58.05 -13.18
C GLU A 263 23.09 -58.04 -13.19
N GLY A 264 23.68 -59.24 -13.28
CA GLY A 264 25.12 -59.44 -13.26
C GLY A 264 25.84 -58.88 -14.49
N LEU A 265 26.92 -58.15 -14.23
CA LEU A 265 28.12 -57.95 -15.06
C LEU A 265 27.95 -57.48 -16.54
N LYS A 266 28.28 -56.20 -16.77
CA LYS A 266 29.31 -55.64 -17.68
C LYS A 266 28.80 -54.35 -18.36
N HIS A 267 29.33 -53.18 -18.00
CA HIS A 267 30.04 -52.32 -18.96
C HIS A 267 30.70 -51.09 -18.33
N GLU A 268 31.61 -50.55 -19.12
CA GLU A 268 32.71 -49.66 -18.80
C GLU A 268 32.32 -48.26 -18.31
N THR A 269 33.21 -47.72 -17.48
CA THR A 269 33.29 -46.31 -17.10
C THR A 269 33.37 -45.40 -18.32
N HIS A 270 32.35 -44.57 -18.53
CA HIS A 270 32.52 -43.31 -19.26
C HIS A 270 32.03 -42.15 -18.40
N MET A 271 32.98 -41.44 -17.82
CA MET A 271 32.79 -40.13 -17.23
C MET A 271 32.12 -39.21 -18.25
N THR A 272 31.08 -38.49 -17.82
CA THR A 272 30.70 -37.22 -18.42
C THR A 272 30.51 -36.22 -17.30
N GLU A 273 31.52 -35.39 -17.14
CA GLU A 273 31.50 -34.18 -16.33
C GLU A 273 30.33 -33.30 -16.79
N ARG A 274 29.46 -32.93 -15.86
CA ARG A 274 28.63 -31.74 -16.00
C ARG A 274 28.83 -30.87 -14.77
N GLU A 275 29.55 -29.79 -15.02
CA GLU A 275 29.74 -28.66 -14.13
C GLU A 275 28.38 -28.14 -13.64
N ALA A 276 28.15 -28.22 -12.33
CA ALA A 276 27.21 -27.38 -11.64
C ALA A 276 27.99 -26.61 -10.59
N SER A 277 28.27 -25.35 -10.92
CA SER A 277 28.78 -24.33 -10.01
C SER A 277 27.91 -24.29 -8.76
N GLY A 278 28.46 -24.80 -7.66
CA GLY A 278 27.94 -24.60 -6.31
C GLY A 278 28.16 -23.14 -5.92
N ILE A 279 27.06 -22.44 -5.62
CA ILE A 279 27.12 -21.29 -4.73
C ILE A 279 26.78 -21.85 -3.36
N ASP A 280 27.82 -22.17 -2.61
CA ASP A 280 27.74 -22.41 -1.17
C ASP A 280 27.28 -21.09 -0.53
N ILE A 281 26.02 -21.02 -0.10
CA ILE A 281 25.62 -20.01 0.89
C ILE A 281 25.93 -20.63 2.24
N GLU A 282 27.13 -20.35 2.72
CA GLU A 282 27.54 -20.55 4.09
C GLU A 282 26.47 -19.96 5.02
N ALA A 283 25.85 -20.83 5.82
CA ALA A 283 25.07 -20.42 6.97
C ALA A 283 26.05 -19.92 8.04
N SER A 284 26.44 -18.65 7.95
CA SER A 284 27.13 -17.96 9.04
C SER A 284 26.13 -17.75 10.18
N SER A 285 26.39 -18.46 11.27
CA SER A 285 25.74 -18.31 12.56
C SER A 285 26.16 -16.98 13.18
N ASP A 286 25.48 -15.88 12.83
CA ASP A 286 25.59 -14.62 13.55
C ASP A 286 24.36 -14.38 14.42
N ASN A 287 24.59 -14.51 15.71
CA ASN A 287 23.65 -14.35 16.80
C ASN A 287 23.31 -12.85 16.98
N SER A 288 22.48 -12.30 16.10
CA SER A 288 21.83 -11.00 16.33
C SER A 288 20.35 -11.09 15.92
N SER A 289 19.46 -11.04 16.90
CA SER A 289 18.02 -11.19 16.69
C SER A 289 17.43 -9.94 16.04
N THR A 290 17.31 -9.93 14.71
CA THR A 290 16.57 -8.91 13.97
C THR A 290 15.06 -9.18 14.08
N PRO A 291 14.19 -8.14 13.94
CA PRO A 291 12.74 -8.31 13.95
C PRO A 291 12.22 -9.30 12.90
N ASP A 292 12.91 -9.39 11.76
CA ASP A 292 12.61 -10.31 10.66
C ASP A 292 12.63 -11.78 11.12
N ASP A 293 13.52 -12.11 12.06
CA ASP A 293 13.78 -13.47 12.52
C ASP A 293 12.71 -13.96 13.53
N LYS A 294 12.10 -13.04 14.29
CA LYS A 294 10.96 -13.35 15.18
C LYS A 294 9.68 -13.58 14.40
N LEU A 295 9.38 -12.75 13.40
CA LEU A 295 8.17 -12.90 12.59
C LEU A 295 8.22 -14.18 11.74
N ALA A 296 9.39 -14.53 11.20
CA ALA A 296 9.58 -15.79 10.49
C ALA A 296 9.32 -17.02 11.39
N ARG A 297 9.68 -16.94 12.68
CA ARG A 297 9.36 -17.98 13.67
C ARG A 297 7.88 -18.00 14.03
N ASP A 298 7.26 -16.84 14.25
CA ASP A 298 5.84 -16.71 14.58
C ASP A 298 4.93 -17.20 13.44
N LEU A 299 5.28 -16.95 12.16
CA LEU A 299 4.57 -17.53 11.02
C LEU A 299 4.69 -19.07 11.00
N LYS A 300 5.87 -19.60 11.33
CA LYS A 300 6.14 -21.06 11.36
C LYS A 300 5.37 -21.78 12.45
N ASP A 301 5.13 -21.13 13.59
CA ASP A 301 4.42 -21.69 14.75
C ASP A 301 2.89 -21.44 14.73
N SER A 302 2.40 -20.57 13.85
CA SER A 302 0.97 -20.28 13.75
C SER A 302 0.16 -21.49 13.21
N LYS A 303 -0.90 -21.88 13.94
CA LYS A 303 -1.76 -23.03 13.58
C LYS A 303 -2.45 -22.89 12.22
N ALA A 304 -2.60 -21.66 11.70
CA ALA A 304 -3.19 -21.36 10.40
C ALA A 304 -2.30 -21.78 9.20
N TYR A 305 -0.99 -21.98 9.41
CA TYR A 305 -0.02 -22.32 8.35
C TYR A 305 0.59 -23.72 8.52
N ARG A 306 0.00 -24.56 9.40
CA ARG A 306 0.54 -25.87 9.76
C ARG A 306 0.51 -26.89 8.60
N ASN A 307 -0.30 -26.63 7.56
CA ASN A 307 -0.30 -27.38 6.31
C ASN A 307 0.39 -26.57 5.21
N ARG A 308 1.61 -27.01 4.86
CA ARG A 308 2.51 -26.59 3.76
C ARG A 308 1.96 -25.52 2.80
N ARG A 309 2.64 -24.36 2.80
CA ARG A 309 3.02 -23.48 1.68
C ARG A 309 4.00 -22.43 2.21
N LYS A 310 5.16 -22.23 1.57
CA LYS A 310 6.13 -21.23 2.03
C LYS A 310 5.62 -19.86 1.63
N ALA A 311 5.21 -19.05 2.60
CA ALA A 311 4.66 -17.73 2.37
C ALA A 311 5.75 -16.67 2.62
N ALA A 312 5.88 -15.68 1.72
CA ALA A 312 6.75 -14.52 1.91
C ALA A 312 5.92 -13.25 2.00
N VAL A 313 6.29 -12.36 2.92
CA VAL A 313 5.73 -11.02 2.94
C VAL A 313 6.22 -10.27 1.70
N VAL A 314 5.30 -9.73 0.92
CA VAL A 314 5.60 -9.04 -0.34
C VAL A 314 6.32 -7.73 -0.07
N GLN A 315 5.84 -6.99 0.94
CA GLN A 315 6.33 -5.66 1.27
C GLN A 315 5.93 -5.24 2.69
N GLY A 316 6.70 -4.35 3.32
CA GLY A 316 6.22 -3.56 4.45
C GLY A 316 6.53 -4.09 5.86
N ILE A 317 7.26 -5.20 6.01
CA ILE A 317 7.63 -5.78 7.34
C ILE A 317 8.20 -4.69 8.28
N ASN A 318 9.18 -3.94 7.77
CA ASN A 318 9.88 -2.92 8.55
C ASN A 318 9.21 -1.53 8.47
N ARG A 319 8.15 -1.36 7.68
CA ARG A 319 7.45 -0.08 7.46
C ARG A 319 5.93 -0.31 7.29
N PRO A 320 5.21 -0.39 8.42
CA PRO A 320 3.75 -0.45 8.53
C PRO A 320 2.90 0.25 7.48
N PHE A 321 3.26 1.49 7.15
CA PHE A 321 2.43 2.38 6.35
C PHE A 321 2.86 2.45 4.89
N PHE A 322 3.78 1.58 4.47
CA PHE A 322 4.20 1.42 3.09
C PHE A 322 3.57 0.17 2.48
N HIS A 323 2.51 0.41 1.72
CA HIS A 323 1.62 -0.57 1.15
C HIS A 323 2.02 -0.94 -0.27
N ILE A 324 1.64 -2.15 -0.68
CA ILE A 324 1.79 -2.60 -2.06
C ILE A 324 0.71 -1.96 -2.95
N ASP A 325 -0.53 -1.94 -2.46
CA ASP A 325 -1.69 -1.42 -3.18
C ASP A 325 -2.54 -0.48 -2.32
N LEU A 326 -3.55 0.13 -2.94
CA LEU A 326 -4.47 1.06 -2.26
C LEU A 326 -5.45 0.33 -1.33
N THR A 327 -5.79 -0.92 -1.63
CA THR A 327 -6.69 -1.72 -0.83
C THR A 327 -6.08 -2.03 0.53
N SER A 328 -4.84 -2.54 0.56
CA SER A 328 -4.14 -2.81 1.82
C SER A 328 -3.89 -1.51 2.60
N ALA A 329 -3.63 -0.40 1.90
CA ALA A 329 -3.48 0.91 2.53
C ALA A 329 -4.76 1.37 3.23
N LEU A 330 -5.90 1.21 2.57
CA LEU A 330 -7.21 1.57 3.11
C LEU A 330 -7.60 0.66 4.28
N GLU A 331 -7.43 -0.64 4.16
CA GLU A 331 -7.70 -1.59 5.25
C GLU A 331 -6.83 -1.28 6.47
N SER A 332 -5.54 -0.97 6.26
CA SER A 332 -4.63 -0.59 7.33
C SER A 332 -5.04 0.72 7.99
N ALA A 333 -5.49 1.71 7.22
CA ALA A 333 -6.00 2.97 7.76
C ALA A 333 -7.29 2.76 8.57
N LEU A 334 -8.22 1.93 8.08
CA LEU A 334 -9.46 1.62 8.76
C LEU A 334 -9.22 0.88 10.09
N ALA A 335 -8.38 -0.16 10.07
CA ALA A 335 -8.07 -0.98 11.24
C ALA A 335 -7.42 -0.20 12.40
N ASN A 336 -6.78 0.92 12.07
CA ASN A 336 -6.08 1.79 13.02
C ASN A 336 -6.78 3.14 13.23
N SER A 337 -7.92 3.37 12.59
CA SER A 337 -8.73 4.55 12.85
C SER A 337 -9.58 4.34 14.10
N PRO A 338 -9.62 5.29 15.05
CA PRO A 338 -10.51 5.18 16.20
C PRO A 338 -11.97 5.20 15.74
N PRO A 339 -12.89 4.54 16.49
CA PRO A 339 -14.31 4.60 16.22
C PRO A 339 -14.79 6.06 16.24
N GLU A 340 -15.77 6.35 15.39
CA GLU A 340 -16.34 7.68 15.25
C GLU A 340 -16.98 8.13 16.58
N GLU A 341 -16.54 9.26 17.13
CA GLU A 341 -17.32 9.93 18.16
C GLU A 341 -18.61 10.39 17.49
N PRO A 342 -19.79 9.99 18.00
CA PRO A 342 -21.05 10.41 17.42
C PRO A 342 -21.10 11.94 17.36
N ILE A 343 -21.48 12.46 16.20
CA ILE A 343 -21.80 13.88 16.05
C ILE A 343 -23.01 14.10 16.95
N GLU A 344 -22.83 14.80 18.08
CA GLU A 344 -23.97 15.24 18.90
C GLU A 344 -24.92 16.02 17.97
N GLU A 345 -26.11 15.49 17.73
CA GLU A 345 -27.15 16.23 17.05
C GLU A 345 -27.43 17.49 17.87
N PRO A 346 -27.52 18.67 17.25
CA PRO A 346 -27.87 19.88 17.97
C PRO A 346 -29.22 19.65 18.64
N SER A 347 -29.26 19.76 19.97
CA SER A 347 -30.51 19.74 20.74
C SER A 347 -31.50 20.73 20.11
N ALA A 348 -32.62 20.20 19.62
CA ALA A 348 -33.68 20.94 18.93
C ALA A 348 -34.30 22.06 19.77
#